data_AF-A0A839J975-F1
#
_entry.id   AF-A0A839J975-F1
#
_cell.length_a   1.000
_cell.length_b   1.000
_cell.length_c   1.000
_cell.angle_alpha   90.00
_cell.angle_beta   90.00
_cell.angle_gamma   90.00
#
_symmetry.space_group_name_H-M   'P 1'
#
loop_
_entity.id
_entity.type
_entity.pdbx_description
1 polymer ?
#
loop_
_entity_poly.entity_id
_entity_poly.type
_entity_poly.pdbx_seq_one_letter_code
_entity_poly.pdbx_strand_id
1 'polypeptide(L)'
;MILLVFALTVVVILVQYLLAGAISGRNPFKALATMMPAYATALGTSSSAATIPVTLRQAILAGVTPAVASSVIPLCATIHLAGSTVKITAFSLAIMVLSGMPVDVPLMVGFVFMLGVTMVAAPGVPGGAIMTAAGLLSSMLGFTDPMVGLMIATYIAIDSFGTATNVTGDA
;
A
#
# COMPACT_ATOMS: atom_id res chain seq x y z
N MET A 1 4.90 -15.23 7.87
CA MET A 1 5.24 -13.85 7.44
C MET A 1 4.22 -13.28 6.45
N ILE A 2 3.96 -13.94 5.32
CA ILE A 2 2.93 -13.48 4.34
C ILE A 2 1.55 -13.27 4.99
N LEU A 3 1.08 -14.23 5.81
CA LEU A 3 -0.20 -14.11 6.52
C LEU A 3 -0.25 -12.89 7.46
N LEU A 4 0.85 -12.57 8.15
CA LEU A 4 0.95 -11.40 9.02
C LEU A 4 0.80 -10.13 8.19
N VAL A 5 1.52 -10.02 7.08
CA VAL A 5 1.43 -8.86 6.20
C VAL A 5 0.03 -8.69 5.61
N PHE A 6 -0.60 -9.79 5.19
CA PHE A 6 -1.98 -9.75 4.73
C PHE A 6 -2.94 -9.28 5.85
N ALA A 7 -2.77 -9.78 7.07
CA ALA A 7 -3.54 -9.32 8.22
C ALA A 7 -3.33 -7.81 8.49
N LEU A 8 -2.09 -7.32 8.40
CA LEU A 8 -1.79 -5.89 8.56
C LEU A 8 -2.47 -5.04 7.48
N THR A 9 -2.48 -5.48 6.23
CA THR A 9 -3.19 -4.76 5.16
C THR A 9 -4.70 -4.69 5.41
N VAL A 10 -5.31 -5.76 5.91
CA VAL A 10 -6.72 -5.76 6.31
C VAL A 10 -6.96 -4.80 7.47
N VAL A 11 -6.07 -4.79 8.48
CA VAL A 11 -6.16 -3.85 9.61
C VAL A 11 -6.09 -2.40 9.14
N VAL A 12 -5.19 -2.06 8.21
CA VAL A 12 -5.09 -0.70 7.65
C VAL A 12 -6.40 -0.27 7.01
N ILE A 13 -6.98 -1.11 6.14
CA ILE A 13 -8.27 -0.80 5.49
C ILE A 13 -9.36 -0.61 6.53
N LEU A 14 -9.46 -1.52 7.51
CA LEU A 14 -10.49 -1.42 8.55
C LEU A 14 -10.34 -0.12 9.35
N VAL A 15 -9.13 0.23 9.76
CA VAL A 15 -8.87 1.49 10.49
C VAL A 15 -9.25 2.70 9.65
N GLN A 16 -8.84 2.75 8.37
CA GLN A 16 -9.17 3.86 7.46
C GLN A 16 -10.69 4.02 7.30
N TYR A 17 -11.42 2.93 7.03
CA TYR A 17 -12.86 2.97 6.84
C TYR A 17 -13.61 3.28 8.13
N LEU A 18 -13.21 2.70 9.27
CA LEU A 18 -13.83 3.01 10.56
C LEU A 18 -13.68 4.48 10.93
N LEU A 19 -12.49 5.06 10.72
CA LEU A 19 -12.25 6.49 10.94
C LEU A 19 -13.06 7.37 9.98
N ALA A 20 -13.05 7.04 8.68
CA ALA A 20 -13.82 7.78 7.69
C ALA A 20 -15.34 7.69 7.96
N GLY A 21 -15.84 6.52 8.36
CA GLY A 21 -17.23 6.30 8.76
C GLY A 21 -17.61 7.08 10.01
N ALA A 22 -16.73 7.12 11.01
CA ALA A 22 -16.95 7.91 12.23
C ALA A 22 -17.02 9.42 11.94
N ILE A 23 -16.19 9.94 11.03
CA ILE A 23 -16.17 11.36 10.66
C ILE A 23 -17.36 11.72 9.75
N SER A 24 -17.67 10.87 8.77
CA SER A 24 -18.71 11.14 7.77
C SER A 24 -20.13 10.74 8.18
N GLY A 25 -20.28 10.01 9.30
CA GLY A 25 -21.55 9.43 9.74
C GLY A 25 -22.07 8.30 8.84
N ARG A 26 -21.23 7.76 7.95
CA ARG A 26 -21.58 6.68 7.01
C ARG A 26 -21.18 5.33 7.57
N ASN A 27 -21.92 4.29 7.19
CA ASN A 27 -21.59 2.93 7.58
C ASN A 27 -20.30 2.47 6.86
N PRO A 28 -19.20 2.21 7.60
CA PRO A 28 -17.90 1.89 7.02
C PRO A 28 -17.91 0.54 6.29
N PHE A 29 -18.65 -0.44 6.79
CA PHE A 29 -18.74 -1.77 6.16
C PHE A 29 -19.54 -1.72 4.86
N LYS A 30 -20.56 -0.85 4.78
CA LYS A 30 -21.30 -0.64 3.53
C LYS A 30 -20.41 0.03 2.48
N ALA A 31 -19.65 1.06 2.87
CA ALA A 31 -18.69 1.72 1.97
C ALA A 31 -17.63 0.73 1.48
N LEU A 32 -17.07 -0.08 2.38
CA LEU A 32 -16.08 -1.10 2.02
C LEU A 32 -16.67 -2.15 1.06
N ALA A 33 -17.89 -2.60 1.30
CA ALA A 33 -18.59 -3.54 0.41
C ALA A 33 -18.81 -2.95 -1.00
N THR A 34 -19.10 -1.65 -1.11
CA THR A 34 -19.19 -0.96 -2.40
C THR A 34 -17.86 -0.98 -3.16
N MET A 35 -16.72 -0.94 -2.46
CA MET A 35 -15.40 -0.92 -3.10
C MET A 35 -14.89 -2.29 -3.57
N MET A 36 -15.60 -3.39 -3.28
CA MET A 36 -15.18 -4.76 -3.66
C MET A 36 -14.83 -4.95 -5.14
N PRO A 37 -15.53 -4.35 -6.13
CA PRO A 37 -15.13 -4.45 -7.53
C PRO A 37 -13.78 -3.79 -7.83
N ALA A 38 -13.47 -2.67 -7.19
CA ALA A 38 -12.17 -2.00 -7.33
C ALA A 38 -11.07 -2.83 -6.65
N TYR A 39 -11.34 -3.35 -5.45
CA TYR A 39 -10.43 -4.27 -4.76
C TYR A 39 -10.09 -5.49 -5.65
N ALA A 40 -11.11 -6.13 -6.23
CA ALA A 40 -10.92 -7.30 -7.10
C ALA A 40 -10.13 -6.97 -8.38
N THR A 41 -10.38 -5.80 -8.97
CA THR A 41 -9.65 -5.33 -10.16
C THR A 41 -8.19 -5.06 -9.83
N ALA A 42 -7.90 -4.39 -8.71
CA ALA A 42 -6.55 -4.16 -8.23
C ALA A 42 -5.81 -5.46 -7.88
N LEU A 43 -6.53 -6.43 -7.31
CA LEU A 43 -5.99 -7.76 -7.02
C LEU A 43 -5.60 -8.50 -8.31
N GLY A 44 -6.40 -8.40 -9.37
CA GLY A 44 -6.11 -9.04 -10.65
C GLY A 44 -5.03 -8.34 -11.48
N THR A 45 -5.01 -7.00 -11.48
CA THR A 45 -4.09 -6.20 -12.30
C THR A 45 -2.76 -5.89 -11.62
N SER A 46 -2.74 -5.91 -10.29
CA SER A 46 -1.62 -5.40 -9.47
C SER A 46 -1.24 -3.95 -9.79
N SER A 47 -2.14 -3.15 -10.39
CA SER A 47 -1.88 -1.75 -10.74
C SER A 47 -2.96 -0.81 -10.23
N SER A 48 -2.57 0.18 -9.43
CA SER A 48 -3.45 1.27 -9.00
C SER A 48 -3.92 2.08 -10.21
N ALA A 49 -3.00 2.40 -11.13
CA ALA A 49 -3.28 3.17 -12.33
C ALA A 49 -4.33 2.50 -13.23
N ALA A 50 -4.20 1.19 -13.46
CA ALA A 50 -5.18 0.42 -14.24
C ALA A 50 -6.56 0.34 -13.56
N THR A 51 -6.62 0.53 -12.25
CA THR A 51 -7.85 0.41 -11.47
C THR A 51 -8.61 1.73 -11.30
N ILE A 52 -7.99 2.88 -11.61
CA ILE A 52 -8.58 4.23 -11.49
C ILE A 52 -10.04 4.30 -11.99
N PRO A 53 -10.39 3.82 -13.20
CA PRO A 53 -11.77 3.95 -13.70
C PRO A 53 -12.80 3.20 -12.84
N VAL A 54 -12.41 2.03 -12.30
CA VAL A 54 -13.26 1.22 -11.44
C VAL A 54 -13.38 1.86 -10.06
N THR A 55 -12.26 2.30 -9.49
CA THR A 55 -12.22 2.99 -8.18
C THR A 55 -13.07 4.26 -8.19
N LEU A 56 -12.92 5.10 -9.22
CA LEU A 56 -13.69 6.33 -9.38
C LEU A 56 -15.19 6.05 -9.39
N ARG A 57 -15.63 5.05 -10.16
CA ARG A 57 -17.03 4.65 -10.22
C ARG A 57 -17.53 4.17 -8.86
N GLN A 58 -16.76 3.34 -8.15
CA GLN A 58 -17.18 2.82 -6.84
C GLN A 58 -17.19 3.90 -5.76
N ALA A 59 -16.24 4.84 -5.75
CA ALA A 59 -16.22 5.98 -4.83
C ALA A 59 -17.48 6.84 -4.97
N ILE A 60 -17.93 7.09 -6.21
CA ILE A 60 -19.19 7.82 -6.46
C ILE A 60 -20.40 7.02 -5.92
N LEU A 61 -20.43 5.70 -6.13
CA LEU A 61 -21.48 4.82 -5.58
C LEU A 61 -21.45 4.76 -4.05
N ALA A 62 -20.27 4.91 -3.43
CA ALA A 62 -20.11 5.00 -1.98
C ALA A 62 -20.56 6.37 -1.40
N GLY A 63 -20.95 7.31 -2.26
CA GLY A 63 -21.50 8.62 -1.86
C GLY A 63 -20.48 9.76 -1.86
N VAL A 64 -19.31 9.57 -2.48
CA VAL A 64 -18.36 10.65 -2.74
C VAL A 64 -18.85 11.49 -3.93
N THR A 65 -18.77 12.81 -3.84
CA THR A 65 -19.20 13.67 -4.96
C THR A 65 -18.29 13.46 -6.18
N PRO A 66 -18.82 13.49 -7.41
CA PRO A 66 -18.01 13.28 -8.62
C PRO A 66 -16.81 14.22 -8.73
N ALA A 67 -16.93 15.48 -8.33
CA ALA A 67 -15.85 16.46 -8.37
C ALA A 67 -14.68 16.13 -7.44
N VAL A 68 -14.98 15.62 -6.23
CA VAL A 68 -13.95 15.16 -5.29
C VAL A 68 -13.34 13.87 -5.81
N ALA A 69 -14.16 12.90 -6.22
CA ALA A 69 -13.68 11.59 -6.65
C ALA A 69 -12.79 11.70 -7.91
N SER A 70 -13.13 12.54 -8.89
CA SER A 70 -12.35 12.71 -10.12
C SER A 70 -10.97 13.34 -9.90
N SER A 71 -10.80 14.05 -8.78
CA SER A 71 -9.52 14.70 -8.43
C SER A 71 -8.69 13.83 -7.48
N VAL A 72 -9.34 13.28 -6.44
CA VAL A 72 -8.66 12.53 -5.37
C VAL A 72 -8.23 11.14 -5.82
N ILE A 73 -9.07 10.41 -6.55
CA ILE A 73 -8.75 9.02 -6.94
C ILE A 73 -7.50 8.93 -7.84
N PRO A 74 -7.36 9.72 -8.92
CA PRO A 74 -6.16 9.66 -9.75
C PRO A 74 -4.90 10.13 -9.01
N LEU A 75 -5.03 11.11 -8.11
CA LEU A 75 -3.93 11.60 -7.29
C LEU A 75 -3.47 10.52 -6.30
N CYS A 76 -4.39 9.95 -5.53
CA CYS A 76 -4.07 8.92 -4.53
C CYS A 76 -3.54 7.63 -5.17
N ALA A 77 -3.98 7.29 -6.38
CA ALA A 77 -3.46 6.14 -7.12
C ALA A 77 -1.94 6.21 -7.39
N THR A 78 -1.31 7.38 -7.23
CA THR A 78 0.16 7.55 -7.31
C THR A 78 0.81 7.79 -5.95
N ILE A 79 0.21 8.59 -5.07
CA ILE A 79 0.87 9.02 -3.82
C ILE A 79 0.46 8.22 -2.58
N HIS A 80 -0.67 7.51 -2.60
CA HIS A 80 -1.20 6.79 -1.45
C HIS A 80 -0.88 5.29 -1.54
N LEU A 81 0.34 4.95 -1.12
CA LEU A 81 0.88 3.59 -1.17
C LEU A 81 0.97 2.95 0.23
N ALA A 82 -0.10 3.04 1.02
CA ALA A 82 -0.14 2.57 2.41
C ALA A 82 0.09 1.05 2.53
N GLY A 83 -0.60 0.25 1.73
CA GLY A 83 -0.43 -1.21 1.68
C GLY A 83 0.99 -1.59 1.24
N SER A 84 1.55 -0.89 0.26
CA SER A 84 2.94 -1.10 -0.18
C SER A 84 3.95 -0.77 0.91
N THR A 85 3.76 0.36 1.60
CA THR A 85 4.63 0.82 2.69
C THR A 85 4.64 -0.16 3.85
N VAL A 86 3.47 -0.67 4.26
CA VAL A 86 3.34 -1.69 5.31
C VAL A 86 4.06 -2.98 4.92
N LYS A 87 3.88 -3.46 3.67
CA LYS A 87 4.57 -4.65 3.16
C LYS A 87 6.08 -4.48 3.21
N ILE A 88 6.60 -3.40 2.61
CA ILE A 88 8.05 -3.14 2.53
C ILE A 88 8.63 -3.08 3.93
N THR A 89 8.01 -2.32 4.84
CA THR A 89 8.48 -2.19 6.22
C THR A 89 8.49 -3.53 6.96
N ALA A 90 7.40 -4.32 6.85
CA ALA A 90 7.29 -5.61 7.52
C ALA A 90 8.27 -6.65 6.97
N PHE A 91 8.46 -6.70 5.65
CA PHE A 91 9.47 -7.58 5.06
C PHE A 91 10.89 -7.16 5.39
N SER A 92 11.19 -5.86 5.41
CA SER A 92 12.50 -5.35 5.83
C SER A 92 12.82 -5.79 7.27
N LEU A 93 11.90 -5.60 8.20
CA LEU A 93 12.06 -6.08 9.59
C LEU A 93 12.27 -7.59 9.64
N ALA A 94 11.51 -8.37 8.87
CA ALA A 94 11.64 -9.82 8.83
C ALA A 94 13.03 -10.25 8.32
N ILE A 95 13.53 -9.65 7.24
CA ILE A 95 14.86 -9.96 6.71
C ILE A 95 15.95 -9.57 7.70
N MET A 96 15.84 -8.42 8.36
CA MET A 96 16.80 -8.01 9.38
C MET A 96 16.88 -9.03 10.51
N VAL A 97 15.73 -9.46 11.06
CA VAL A 97 15.67 -10.47 12.13
C VAL A 97 16.23 -11.81 11.65
N LEU A 98 15.85 -12.29 10.47
CA LEU A 98 16.30 -13.58 9.93
C LEU A 98 17.79 -13.60 9.62
N SER A 99 18.36 -12.44 9.27
CA SER A 99 19.77 -12.30 8.91
C SER A 99 20.66 -11.92 10.10
N GLY A 100 20.09 -11.87 11.31
CA GLY A 100 20.81 -11.47 12.53
C GLY A 100 21.27 -10.01 12.52
N MET A 101 20.65 -9.15 11.70
CA MET A 101 20.95 -7.73 11.67
C MET A 101 20.33 -7.03 12.89
N PRO A 102 21.01 -6.05 13.49
CA PRO A 102 20.44 -5.29 14.61
C PRO A 102 19.21 -4.50 14.15
N VAL A 103 18.10 -4.65 14.87
CA VAL A 103 16.88 -3.85 14.65
C VAL A 103 16.94 -2.61 15.55
N ASP A 104 17.34 -1.49 14.96
CA ASP A 104 17.34 -0.19 15.63
C ASP A 104 16.03 0.55 15.37
N VAL A 105 15.30 0.89 16.44
CA VAL A 105 13.97 1.52 16.33
C VAL A 105 14.07 2.93 15.69
N PRO A 106 14.98 3.82 16.13
CA PRO A 106 15.25 5.09 15.44
C PRO A 106 15.52 4.93 13.94
N LEU A 107 16.39 4.00 13.54
CA LEU A 107 16.66 3.71 12.13
C LEU A 107 15.38 3.31 11.38
N MET A 108 14.59 2.40 11.95
CA MET A 108 13.35 1.92 11.32
C MET A 108 12.30 3.03 11.19
N VAL A 109 12.18 3.90 12.19
CA VAL A 109 11.31 5.08 12.13
C VAL A 109 11.76 6.01 11.00
N GLY A 110 13.07 6.31 10.94
CA GLY A 110 13.64 7.11 9.86
C GLY A 110 13.43 6.49 8.47
N PHE A 111 13.59 5.18 8.36
CA PHE A 111 13.32 4.43 7.12
C PHE A 111 11.85 4.55 6.69
N VAL A 112 10.89 4.40 7.60
CA VAL A 112 9.46 4.54 7.28
C VAL A 112 9.12 5.97 6.81
N PHE A 113 9.68 7.00 7.42
CA PHE A 113 9.48 8.38 6.97
C PHE A 113 10.06 8.61 5.58
N MET A 114 11.30 8.18 5.35
CA MET A 114 11.94 8.30 4.03
C MET A 114 11.19 7.48 2.98
N LEU A 115 10.71 6.29 3.33
CA LEU A 115 9.88 5.47 2.46
C LEU A 115 8.61 6.23 2.05
N GLY A 116 7.91 6.88 2.99
CA GLY A 116 6.75 7.71 2.70
C GLY A 116 7.04 8.85 1.72
N VAL A 117 8.16 9.56 1.89
CA VAL A 117 8.59 10.62 0.96
C VAL A 117 8.89 10.03 -0.42
N THR A 118 9.63 8.93 -0.47
CA THR A 118 10.05 8.26 -1.71
C THR A 118 8.87 7.63 -2.46
N MET A 119 7.83 7.18 -1.76
CA MET A 119 6.62 6.62 -2.38
C MET A 119 5.86 7.62 -3.26
N VAL A 120 6.00 8.93 -3.06
CA VAL A 120 5.39 9.95 -3.95
C VAL A 120 5.91 9.82 -5.40
N ALA A 121 7.14 9.33 -5.56
CA ALA A 121 7.75 9.10 -6.87
C ALA A 121 7.49 7.68 -7.43
N ALA A 122 6.83 6.81 -6.68
CA ALA A 122 6.62 5.43 -7.10
C ALA A 122 5.49 5.33 -8.14
N PRO A 123 5.71 4.62 -9.26
CA PRO A 123 4.66 4.47 -10.27
C PRO A 123 3.59 3.49 -9.78
N GLY A 124 2.32 3.77 -10.10
CA GLY A 124 1.16 2.93 -9.78
C GLY A 124 1.03 1.66 -10.65
N VAL A 125 2.14 1.01 -10.95
CA VAL A 125 2.28 -0.19 -11.80
C VAL A 125 2.85 -1.37 -10.99
N PRO A 126 2.73 -2.62 -11.45
CA PRO A 126 3.21 -3.78 -10.71
C PRO A 126 4.70 -3.66 -10.37
N GLY A 127 5.04 -3.84 -9.09
CA GLY A 127 6.41 -3.74 -8.59
C GLY A 127 6.97 -2.32 -8.47
N GLY A 128 6.22 -1.28 -8.86
CA GLY A 128 6.69 0.11 -8.85
C GLY A 128 7.23 0.57 -7.49
N ALA A 129 6.47 0.32 -6.43
CA ALA A 129 6.85 0.70 -5.07
C ALA A 129 8.16 0.05 -4.59
N ILE A 130 8.37 -1.25 -4.86
CA ILE A 130 9.59 -1.93 -4.40
C ILE A 130 10.82 -1.51 -5.22
N MET A 131 10.66 -1.23 -6.52
CA MET A 131 11.72 -0.66 -7.34
C MET A 131 12.15 0.72 -6.81
N THR A 132 11.18 1.55 -6.45
CA THR A 132 11.42 2.87 -5.86
C THR A 132 12.06 2.78 -4.47
N ALA A 133 11.73 1.75 -3.68
CA ALA A 133 12.31 1.53 -2.36
C ALA A 133 13.70 0.87 -2.38
N ALA A 134 14.14 0.26 -3.49
CA ALA A 134 15.37 -0.52 -3.57
C ALA A 134 16.62 0.25 -3.08
N GLY A 135 16.74 1.52 -3.47
CA GLY A 135 17.83 2.37 -3.03
C GLY A 135 17.85 2.61 -1.51
N LEU A 136 16.68 2.73 -0.86
CA LEU A 136 16.59 2.91 0.58
C LEU A 136 16.94 1.62 1.34
N LEU A 137 16.54 0.47 0.80
CA LEU A 137 16.88 -0.83 1.38
C LEU A 137 18.40 -1.00 1.50
N SER A 138 19.16 -0.66 0.46
CA SER A 138 20.61 -0.71 0.52
C SER A 138 21.20 0.44 1.35
N SER A 139 20.82 1.69 1.08
CA SER A 139 21.50 2.87 1.66
C SER A 139 21.17 3.12 3.13
N MET A 140 19.96 2.82 3.59
CA MET A 140 19.56 3.04 4.99
C MET A 140 19.63 1.77 5.82
N LEU A 141 19.14 0.64 5.29
CA LEU A 141 19.09 -0.61 6.06
C LEU A 141 20.33 -1.48 5.87
N GLY A 142 21.23 -1.13 4.94
CA GLY A 142 22.46 -1.89 4.69
C GLY A 142 22.20 -3.23 4.01
N PHE A 143 21.10 -3.37 3.27
CA PHE A 143 20.79 -4.63 2.58
C PHE A 143 21.79 -4.88 1.45
N THR A 144 22.34 -6.10 1.45
CA THR A 144 23.18 -6.62 0.35
C THR A 144 22.35 -6.87 -0.91
N ASP A 145 22.99 -6.96 -2.08
CA ASP A 145 22.29 -7.22 -3.34
C ASP A 145 21.39 -8.48 -3.30
N PRO A 146 21.82 -9.61 -2.68
CA PRO A 146 20.95 -10.77 -2.52
C PRO A 146 19.71 -10.50 -1.65
N MET A 147 19.84 -9.69 -0.60
CA MET A 147 18.72 -9.31 0.27
C MET A 147 17.72 -8.41 -0.46
N VAL A 148 18.21 -7.45 -1.26
CA VAL A 148 17.34 -6.61 -2.11
C VAL A 148 16.66 -7.46 -3.17
N GLY A 149 17.36 -8.41 -3.80
CA GLY A 149 16.76 -9.36 -4.72
C GLY A 149 15.64 -10.18 -4.06
N LEU A 150 15.86 -10.65 -2.83
CA LEU A 150 14.84 -11.36 -2.05
C LEU A 150 13.63 -10.46 -1.73
N MET A 151 13.86 -9.19 -1.37
CA MET A 151 12.79 -8.20 -1.15
C MET A 151 11.95 -7.99 -2.39
N ILE A 152 12.58 -7.83 -3.55
CA ILE A 152 11.91 -7.63 -4.83
C ILE A 152 11.03 -8.85 -5.15
N ALA A 153 11.61 -10.05 -5.09
CA ALA A 153 10.89 -11.28 -5.41
C ALA A 153 9.69 -11.50 -4.48
N THR A 154 9.89 -11.34 -3.16
CA THR A 154 8.83 -11.54 -2.16
C THR A 154 7.74 -10.48 -2.25
N TYR A 155 8.11 -9.22 -2.47
CA TYR A 155 7.15 -8.13 -2.65
C TYR A 155 6.28 -8.33 -3.88
N ILE A 156 6.89 -8.64 -5.04
CA ILE A 156 6.17 -8.81 -6.31
C ILE A 156 5.18 -9.98 -6.20
N ALA A 157 5.58 -11.08 -5.56
CA ALA A 157 4.73 -12.26 -5.38
C ALA A 157 3.39 -11.96 -4.67
N ILE A 158 3.35 -10.93 -3.83
CA ILE A 158 2.14 -10.53 -3.11
C ILE A 158 1.74 -9.08 -3.40
N ASP A 159 2.15 -8.54 -4.55
CA ASP A 159 1.98 -7.11 -4.81
C ASP A 159 0.50 -6.72 -4.85
N SER A 160 -0.27 -7.54 -5.55
CA SER A 160 -1.72 -7.48 -5.73
C SER A 160 -2.51 -7.14 -4.47
N PHE A 161 -2.19 -7.75 -3.32
CA PHE A 161 -2.88 -7.48 -2.06
C PHE A 161 -2.59 -6.06 -1.53
N GLY A 162 -1.36 -5.61 -1.66
CA GLY A 162 -0.99 -4.24 -1.31
C GLY A 162 -1.63 -3.21 -2.24
N THR A 163 -1.65 -3.49 -3.55
CA THR A 163 -2.31 -2.63 -4.52
C THR A 163 -3.82 -2.55 -4.26
N ALA A 164 -4.47 -3.68 -3.97
CA ALA A 164 -5.88 -3.70 -3.60
C ALA A 164 -6.17 -2.90 -2.33
N THR A 165 -5.23 -2.91 -1.37
CA THR A 165 -5.30 -2.09 -0.16
C THR A 165 -5.18 -0.60 -0.47
N ASN A 166 -4.19 -0.21 -1.27
CA ASN A 166 -4.00 1.19 -1.69
C ASN A 166 -5.28 1.72 -2.37
N VAL A 167 -5.72 1.02 -3.42
CA VAL A 167 -6.90 1.39 -4.21
C VAL A 167 -8.17 1.51 -3.37
N THR A 168 -8.34 0.62 -2.40
CA THR A 168 -9.53 0.65 -1.53
C THR A 168 -9.44 1.77 -0.52
N GLY A 169 -8.24 2.08 -0.01
CA GLY A 169 -8.02 3.20 0.89
C GLY A 169 -8.05 4.57 0.21
N ASP A 170 -7.97 4.64 -1.13
CA ASP A 170 -8.09 5.89 -1.89
C ASP A 170 -9.51 6.46 -1.91
N ALA A 171 -10.52 5.61 -1.71
CA ALA A 171 -11.95 5.94 -1.83
C ALA A 171 -12.60 6.29 -0.48
#